data_AF-A0A127SGM3-F1
#
_entry.id   AF-A0A127SGM3-F1
#
_cell.length_a   1.000
_cell.length_b   1.000
_cell.length_c   1.000
_cell.angle_alpha   90.00
_cell.angle_beta   90.00
_cell.angle_gamma   90.00
#
_symmetry.space_group_name_H-M   'P 1'
#
loop_
_entity.id
_entity.type
_entity.pdbx_description
1 polymer ?
#
loop_
_entity_poly.entity_id
_entity_poly.type
_entity_poly.pdbx_seq_one_letter_code
_entity_poly.pdbx_strand_id
1 'polypeptide(L)'
;SLDSPKPTAEAVQENNQPLFHKLKKKGKPYMGFVVLHMEKAHGSDSGTTAHIERFIIPKNADPTRTHLNRKLIDYPDGVKDRTAAIQHRLENAGLTRKIGNNQVQAIRIIVSGTHEDMERIEKEGRLDEWCADNMSYFAFMFGKENIVAAHLHRDEETPHIHITLVPIVKGERKRRKREEQTKKRYRKKPTDTVRLCADDIMTRLKLKTYQDTYAIAMAKYGLQRGIDGSTARHKSTQQYYRDTQKLVDSLKAEVVDLQERKEAARQELRQAKKEVQTEKLKGAATTAATNIAESVGSFFGSNKVKTLERENKNLHERVSELQEEARQREQQQAKHIQEITDAYELRHRKLSEFTDFVKRYFPYVEKLIPTINFLRERLGFNDDIIRRLCTFKDVPIKGKLHSSEFNQGFETQRAVC
;
A
#
# COMPACT_ATOMS: atom_id res chain seq x y z
N SER A 1 46.49 9.71 38.64
CA SER A 1 46.30 9.93 37.20
C SER A 1 45.17 9.03 36.74
N LEU A 2 43.94 9.54 36.78
CA LEU A 2 42.71 8.80 36.49
C LEU A 2 41.88 9.65 35.52
N ASP A 3 42.37 9.79 34.30
CA ASP A 3 41.57 10.29 33.18
C ASP A 3 41.31 9.12 32.24
N SER A 4 40.15 8.49 32.40
CA SER A 4 39.55 7.65 31.36
C SER A 4 38.55 8.54 30.61
N PRO A 5 38.64 8.65 29.28
CA PRO A 5 37.77 9.55 28.53
C PRO A 5 36.32 9.07 28.62
N LYS A 6 35.41 9.97 29.03
CA LYS A 6 33.97 9.78 28.90
C LYS A 6 33.64 9.61 27.41
N PRO A 7 32.88 8.58 27.00
CA PRO A 7 32.38 8.52 25.63
C PRO A 7 31.42 9.70 25.43
N THR A 8 31.73 10.53 24.44
CA THR A 8 30.88 11.64 24.00
C THR A 8 29.54 11.10 23.54
N ALA A 9 28.46 11.83 23.87
CA ALA A 9 27.07 11.48 23.56
C ALA A 9 26.81 11.27 22.05
N GLU A 10 27.70 11.75 21.19
CA GLU A 10 27.66 11.57 19.73
C GLU A 10 27.89 10.10 19.31
N ALA A 11 28.74 9.35 20.03
CA ALA A 11 29.02 7.94 19.68
C ALA A 11 27.87 6.97 20.02
N VAL A 12 26.92 7.41 20.86
CA VAL A 12 25.74 6.61 21.26
C VAL A 12 24.59 6.78 20.25
N GLN A 13 24.56 7.87 19.48
CA GLN A 13 23.51 8.11 18.48
C GLN A 13 23.73 7.35 17.16
N GLU A 14 24.98 7.07 16.76
CA GLU A 14 25.24 6.33 15.50
C GLU A 14 24.81 4.86 15.54
N ASN A 15 24.75 4.23 16.71
CA ASN A 15 24.47 2.79 16.83
C ASN A 15 22.98 2.41 16.95
N ASN A 16 22.08 3.40 16.97
CA ASN A 16 20.63 3.18 17.07
C ASN A 16 19.89 3.25 15.73
N GLN A 17 20.61 3.27 14.60
CA GLN A 17 19.96 3.19 13.29
C GLN A 17 19.38 1.79 13.05
N PRO A 18 18.14 1.68 12.51
CA PRO A 18 17.53 0.40 12.21
C PRO A 18 18.44 -0.42 11.30
N LEU A 19 18.48 -1.74 11.52
CA LEU A 19 19.36 -2.72 10.86
C LEU A 19 19.36 -2.62 9.31
N PHE A 20 18.32 -2.01 8.74
CA PHE A 20 18.14 -1.78 7.31
C PHE A 20 19.15 -0.79 6.70
N HIS A 21 19.78 0.10 7.48
CA HIS A 21 20.73 1.07 6.93
C HIS A 21 22.08 0.45 6.52
N LYS A 22 22.43 -0.74 7.04
CA LYS A 22 23.72 -1.41 6.80
C LYS A 22 23.73 -2.38 5.60
N LEU A 23 22.63 -2.52 4.86
CA LEU A 23 22.56 -3.35 3.66
C LEU A 23 22.67 -2.52 2.37
N LYS A 24 23.71 -1.68 2.25
CA LYS A 24 24.16 -1.14 0.96
C LYS A 24 24.85 -2.25 0.16
N LYS A 25 24.07 -3.13 -0.48
CA LYS A 25 24.61 -4.11 -1.43
C LYS A 25 25.06 -3.37 -2.70
N LYS A 26 26.38 -3.18 -2.84
CA LYS A 26 27.07 -2.83 -4.10
C LYS A 26 26.37 -1.77 -4.96
N GLY A 27 26.36 -0.51 -4.52
CA GLY A 27 26.06 0.64 -5.39
C GLY A 27 24.62 0.76 -5.91
N LYS A 28 23.67 -0.08 -5.48
CA LYS A 28 22.24 0.13 -5.71
C LYS A 28 21.60 0.78 -4.48
N PRO A 29 20.83 1.87 -4.63
CA PRO A 29 20.07 2.43 -3.51
C PRO A 29 19.10 1.36 -2.97
N TYR A 30 19.01 1.23 -1.65
CA TYR A 30 18.02 0.37 -1.01
C TYR A 30 16.64 0.92 -1.35
N MET A 31 15.84 0.15 -2.09
CA MET A 31 14.46 0.49 -2.43
C MET A 31 13.55 -0.27 -1.46
N GLY A 32 12.80 0.43 -0.61
CA GLY A 32 11.79 -0.22 0.20
C GLY A 32 10.53 -0.56 -0.60
N PHE A 33 9.61 -1.25 0.05
CA PHE A 33 8.45 -1.85 -0.61
C PHE A 33 7.27 -0.89 -0.70
N VAL A 34 6.51 -0.98 -1.79
CA VAL A 34 5.16 -0.45 -1.84
C VAL A 34 4.29 -1.16 -0.82
N VAL A 35 3.46 -0.40 -0.11
CA VAL A 35 2.37 -0.94 0.70
C VAL A 35 1.07 -0.65 -0.04
N LEU A 36 0.37 -1.71 -0.44
CA LEU A 36 -1.00 -1.67 -0.92
C LEU A 36 -1.79 -2.72 -0.18
N HIS A 37 -2.68 -2.29 0.71
CA HIS A 37 -3.55 -3.18 1.46
C HIS A 37 -5.01 -2.87 1.14
N MET A 38 -5.83 -3.91 0.92
CA MET A 38 -7.25 -3.78 0.62
C MET A 38 -8.06 -4.65 1.58
N GLU A 39 -9.04 -4.05 2.25
CA GLU A 39 -9.86 -4.71 3.26
C GLU A 39 -11.35 -4.46 3.00
N LYS A 40 -12.18 -5.49 3.15
CA LYS A 40 -13.64 -5.36 3.00
C LYS A 40 -14.24 -4.69 4.23
N ALA A 41 -14.99 -3.61 4.04
CA ALA A 41 -15.81 -3.04 5.10
C ALA A 41 -17.12 -3.84 5.22
N HIS A 42 -17.35 -4.44 6.38
CA HIS A 42 -18.57 -5.17 6.70
C HIS A 42 -19.47 -4.32 7.60
N GLY A 43 -20.74 -4.17 7.24
CA GLY A 43 -21.71 -3.40 8.03
C GLY A 43 -21.44 -1.89 8.02
N SER A 44 -21.78 -1.22 9.14
CA SER A 44 -21.52 0.22 9.31
C SER A 44 -20.04 0.49 9.50
N ASP A 45 -19.47 1.35 8.65
CA ASP A 45 -18.05 1.71 8.66
C ASP A 45 -17.81 3.11 9.30
N SER A 46 -18.75 3.57 10.12
CA SER A 46 -18.72 4.88 10.77
C SER A 46 -17.56 5.06 11.76
N GLY A 47 -17.19 4.00 12.48
CA GLY A 47 -16.01 4.03 13.36
C GLY A 47 -14.71 4.31 12.61
N THR A 48 -14.57 3.71 11.41
CA THR A 48 -13.43 3.98 10.53
C THR A 48 -13.49 5.41 9.99
N THR A 49 -14.68 5.91 9.64
CA THR A 49 -14.86 7.32 9.26
C THR A 49 -14.41 8.26 10.38
N ALA A 50 -14.80 8.00 11.62
CA ALA A 50 -14.38 8.81 12.78
C ALA A 50 -12.86 8.83 12.98
N HIS A 51 -12.17 7.73 12.68
CA HIS A 51 -10.72 7.66 12.71
C HIS A 51 -10.07 8.39 11.52
N ILE A 52 -10.55 8.15 10.30
CA ILE A 52 -9.99 8.72 9.07
C ILE A 52 -10.17 10.25 9.03
N GLU A 53 -11.34 10.74 9.42
CA GLU A 53 -11.66 12.18 9.41
C GLU A 53 -11.32 12.86 10.74
N ARG A 54 -10.65 12.15 11.65
CA ARG A 54 -10.17 12.65 12.95
C ARG A 54 -11.27 13.24 13.84
N PHE A 55 -12.51 12.71 13.76
CA PHE A 55 -13.53 12.94 14.79
C PHE A 55 -13.12 12.34 16.15
N ILE A 56 -12.29 11.30 16.11
CA ILE A 56 -11.62 10.73 17.28
C ILE A 56 -10.12 10.66 16.97
N ILE A 57 -9.30 11.35 17.76
CA ILE A 57 -7.85 11.34 17.59
C ILE A 57 -7.28 10.04 18.17
N PRO A 58 -6.59 9.21 17.36
CA PRO A 58 -5.99 7.97 17.85
C PRO A 58 -4.73 8.26 18.69
N LYS A 59 -4.37 7.33 19.58
CA LYS A 59 -3.24 7.51 20.52
C LYS A 59 -1.88 7.68 19.84
N ASN A 60 -1.72 7.13 18.63
CA ASN A 60 -0.49 7.18 17.85
C ASN A 60 -0.44 8.36 16.87
N ALA A 61 -1.47 9.21 16.83
CA ALA A 61 -1.41 10.45 16.06
C ALA A 61 -0.87 11.59 16.93
N ASP A 62 0.03 12.38 16.35
CA ASP A 62 0.55 13.62 16.89
C ASP A 62 -0.42 14.78 16.58
N PRO A 63 -1.14 15.33 17.57
CA PRO A 63 -2.12 16.38 17.36
C PRO A 63 -1.52 17.66 16.75
N THR A 64 -0.21 17.90 16.97
CA THR A 64 0.47 19.07 16.40
C THR A 64 0.60 18.99 14.89
N ARG A 65 0.54 17.78 14.32
CA ARG A 65 0.70 17.52 12.89
C ARG A 65 -0.62 17.27 12.16
N THR A 66 -1.76 17.16 12.86
CA THR A 66 -3.05 16.82 12.25
C THR A 66 -3.49 17.85 11.19
N HIS A 67 -3.10 19.12 11.34
CA HIS A 67 -3.33 20.16 10.33
C HIS A 67 -2.62 19.90 8.99
N LEU A 68 -1.63 18.98 8.95
CA LEU A 68 -0.93 18.55 7.75
C LEU A 68 -1.69 17.48 6.96
N ASN A 69 -2.69 16.85 7.58
CA ASN A 69 -3.56 15.88 6.92
C ASN A 69 -4.38 16.57 5.83
N ARG A 70 -4.66 15.84 4.74
CA ARG A 70 -5.34 16.41 3.58
C ARG A 70 -6.41 15.48 3.05
N LYS A 71 -7.54 16.07 2.74
CA LYS A 71 -8.55 15.44 1.89
C LYS A 71 -8.11 15.56 0.44
N LEU A 72 -8.07 14.43 -0.28
CA LEU A 72 -7.59 14.37 -1.67
C LEU A 72 -8.73 14.37 -2.70
N ILE A 73 -9.99 14.23 -2.25
CA ILE A 73 -11.18 14.27 -3.10
C ILE A 73 -12.28 15.04 -2.36
N ASP A 74 -12.97 15.94 -3.04
CA ASP A 74 -14.13 16.64 -2.49
C ASP A 74 -15.38 15.76 -2.44
N TYR A 75 -16.24 16.03 -1.47
CA TYR A 75 -17.52 15.31 -1.38
C TYR A 75 -18.58 16.02 -2.23
N PRO A 76 -19.55 15.29 -2.79
CA PRO A 76 -20.71 15.89 -3.44
C PRO A 76 -21.48 16.83 -2.50
N ASP A 77 -22.26 17.75 -3.06
CA ASP A 77 -23.07 18.67 -2.27
C ASP A 77 -24.01 17.94 -1.30
N GLY A 78 -24.05 18.41 -0.05
CA GLY A 78 -24.84 17.81 1.02
C GLY A 78 -24.23 16.56 1.66
N VAL A 79 -23.11 16.03 1.13
CA VAL A 79 -22.39 14.90 1.71
C VAL A 79 -21.37 15.39 2.73
N LYS A 80 -21.60 15.05 3.99
CA LYS A 80 -20.84 15.62 5.13
C LYS A 80 -19.55 14.86 5.44
N ASP A 81 -19.57 13.55 5.32
CA ASP A 81 -18.47 12.68 5.71
C ASP A 81 -18.34 11.49 4.74
N ARG A 82 -17.29 10.69 4.94
CA ARG A 82 -17.00 9.48 4.18
C ARG A 82 -18.13 8.46 4.22
N THR A 83 -18.83 8.31 5.34
CA THR A 83 -19.95 7.36 5.48
C THR A 83 -21.10 7.79 4.56
N ALA A 84 -21.43 9.08 4.58
CA ALA A 84 -22.40 9.67 3.67
C ALA A 84 -21.94 9.59 2.21
N ALA A 85 -20.63 9.70 1.92
CA ALA A 85 -20.09 9.56 0.56
C ALA A 85 -20.27 8.14 0.00
N ILE A 86 -20.04 7.12 0.83
CA ILE A 86 -20.33 5.71 0.47
C ILE A 86 -21.82 5.57 0.14
N GLN A 87 -22.70 6.05 1.03
CA GLN A 87 -24.14 5.91 0.86
C GLN A 87 -24.65 6.65 -0.38
N HIS A 88 -24.19 7.89 -0.60
CA HIS A 88 -24.49 8.69 -1.78
C HIS A 88 -24.10 7.94 -3.07
N ARG A 89 -22.92 7.31 -3.11
CA ARG A 89 -22.52 6.52 -4.29
C ARG A 89 -23.41 5.30 -4.49
N LEU A 90 -23.81 4.60 -3.42
CA LEU A 90 -24.69 3.43 -3.50
C LEU A 90 -26.08 3.79 -4.05
N GLU A 91 -26.63 4.93 -3.62
CA GLU A 91 -27.93 5.43 -4.06
C GLU A 91 -27.92 5.89 -5.52
N ASN A 92 -26.84 6.55 -5.94
CA ASN A 92 -26.70 7.12 -7.28
C ASN A 92 -26.01 6.21 -8.31
N ALA A 93 -25.63 4.98 -7.92
CA ALA A 93 -24.99 4.02 -8.82
C ALA A 93 -25.96 3.32 -9.79
N GLY A 94 -27.27 3.58 -9.72
CA GLY A 94 -28.26 2.88 -10.54
C GLY A 94 -28.43 1.42 -10.15
N LEU A 95 -28.21 1.09 -8.87
CA LEU A 95 -28.46 -0.24 -8.32
C LEU A 95 -29.96 -0.51 -8.27
N THR A 96 -30.43 -1.50 -9.02
CA THR A 96 -31.87 -1.84 -9.07
C THR A 96 -32.32 -2.74 -7.93
N ARG A 97 -31.39 -3.21 -7.09
CA ARG A 97 -31.68 -4.13 -5.99
C ARG A 97 -31.31 -3.51 -4.66
N LYS A 98 -32.15 -3.75 -3.65
CA LYS A 98 -31.84 -3.44 -2.27
C LYS A 98 -30.52 -4.10 -1.85
N ILE A 99 -29.67 -3.32 -1.21
CA ILE A 99 -28.40 -3.77 -0.66
C ILE A 99 -28.70 -4.57 0.60
N GLY A 100 -28.16 -5.78 0.67
CA GLY A 100 -28.29 -6.64 1.85
C GLY A 100 -27.35 -6.20 2.97
N ASN A 101 -27.74 -6.41 4.22
CA ASN A 101 -26.97 -6.00 5.40
C ASN A 101 -25.55 -6.61 5.46
N ASN A 102 -25.37 -7.80 4.86
CA ASN A 102 -24.08 -8.51 4.83
C ASN A 102 -23.25 -8.19 3.56
N GLN A 103 -23.75 -7.34 2.66
CA GLN A 103 -23.01 -6.99 1.46
C GLN A 103 -21.89 -6.01 1.79
N VAL A 104 -20.73 -6.21 1.15
CA VAL A 104 -19.59 -5.32 1.27
C VAL A 104 -19.91 -4.02 0.52
N GLN A 105 -20.16 -2.96 1.29
CA GLN A 105 -20.53 -1.64 0.78
C GLN A 105 -19.31 -0.80 0.37
N ALA A 106 -18.18 -1.01 1.03
CA ALA A 106 -16.93 -0.34 0.72
C ALA A 106 -15.73 -1.29 0.87
N ILE A 107 -14.65 -0.97 0.18
CA ILE A 107 -13.33 -1.55 0.34
C ILE A 107 -12.41 -0.44 0.82
N ARG A 108 -11.77 -0.66 1.96
CA ARG A 108 -10.76 0.23 2.54
C ARG A 108 -9.43 -0.11 1.89
N ILE A 109 -8.81 0.87 1.27
CA ILE A 109 -7.50 0.74 0.65
C ILE A 109 -6.54 1.60 1.46
N ILE A 110 -5.43 1.02 1.91
CA ILE A 110 -4.34 1.75 2.55
C ILE A 110 -3.13 1.65 1.65
N VAL A 111 -2.54 2.81 1.35
CA VAL A 111 -1.31 2.91 0.57
C VAL A 111 -0.25 3.70 1.30
N SER A 112 0.99 3.21 1.23
CA SER A 112 2.17 3.82 1.84
C SER A 112 3.45 3.18 1.26
N GLY A 113 4.59 3.45 1.88
CA GLY A 113 5.88 2.81 1.66
C GLY A 113 6.54 2.46 3.00
N THR A 114 7.83 2.17 2.99
CA THR A 114 8.58 2.13 4.25
C THR A 114 8.67 3.54 4.86
N HIS A 115 8.86 3.63 6.18
CA HIS A 115 8.96 4.92 6.85
C HIS A 115 10.03 5.81 6.21
N GLU A 116 11.20 5.24 5.97
CA GLU A 116 12.34 5.94 5.39
C GLU A 116 12.09 6.40 3.95
N ASP A 117 11.39 5.60 3.14
CA ASP A 117 11.04 6.00 1.77
C ASP A 117 10.00 7.13 1.76
N MET A 118 8.98 7.05 2.62
CA MET A 118 7.95 8.08 2.69
C MET A 118 8.51 9.39 3.22
N GLU A 119 9.39 9.34 4.23
CA GLU A 119 10.09 10.52 4.73
C GLU A 119 10.98 11.14 3.63
N ARG A 120 11.66 10.31 2.82
CA ARG A 120 12.43 10.79 1.66
C ARG A 120 11.54 11.47 0.63
N ILE A 121 10.44 10.83 0.21
CA ILE A 121 9.49 11.39 -0.77
C ILE A 121 8.94 12.73 -0.28
N GLU A 122 8.65 12.85 1.01
CA GLU A 122 8.19 14.10 1.63
C GLU A 122 9.29 15.17 1.64
N LYS A 123 10.51 14.84 2.07
CA LYS A 123 11.67 15.75 2.08
C LYS A 123 12.05 16.24 0.68
N GLU A 124 11.90 15.41 -0.34
CA GLU A 124 12.12 15.76 -1.75
C GLU A 124 10.99 16.63 -2.34
N GLY A 125 9.93 16.92 -1.60
CA GLY A 125 8.78 17.69 -2.07
C GLY A 125 7.88 16.95 -3.07
N ARG A 126 8.00 15.62 -3.14
CA ARG A 126 7.31 14.76 -4.12
C ARG A 126 6.03 14.12 -3.57
N LEU A 127 5.64 14.44 -2.34
CA LEU A 127 4.45 13.86 -1.70
C LEU A 127 3.16 14.20 -2.45
N ASP A 128 3.05 15.40 -3.01
CA ASP A 128 1.89 15.82 -3.79
C ASP A 128 1.76 15.06 -5.11
N GLU A 129 2.90 14.86 -5.78
CA GLU A 129 3.01 14.01 -6.98
C GLU A 129 2.56 12.58 -6.65
N TRP A 130 3.07 12.04 -5.53
CA TRP A 130 2.74 10.69 -5.07
C TRP A 130 1.25 10.54 -4.76
N CYS A 131 0.63 11.53 -4.12
CA CYS A 131 -0.82 11.56 -3.89
C CYS A 131 -1.59 11.59 -5.22
N ALA A 132 -1.22 12.44 -6.17
CA ALA A 132 -1.89 12.57 -7.46
C ALA A 132 -1.83 11.28 -8.30
N ASP A 133 -0.67 10.60 -8.29
CA ASP A 133 -0.51 9.33 -9.00
C ASP A 133 -1.30 8.19 -8.35
N ASN A 134 -1.36 8.16 -7.02
CA ASN A 134 -2.22 7.22 -6.31
C ASN A 134 -3.68 7.40 -6.74
N MET A 135 -4.16 8.65 -6.75
CA MET A 135 -5.51 8.95 -7.19
C MET A 135 -5.76 8.55 -8.64
N SER A 136 -4.81 8.82 -9.53
CA SER A 136 -4.88 8.45 -10.95
C SER A 136 -4.89 6.94 -11.15
N TYR A 137 -4.06 6.21 -10.42
CA TYR A 137 -3.99 4.74 -10.46
C TYR A 137 -5.32 4.11 -10.04
N PHE A 138 -5.89 4.52 -8.91
CA PHE A 138 -7.15 3.94 -8.43
C PHE A 138 -8.35 4.36 -9.26
N ALA A 139 -8.38 5.60 -9.76
CA ALA A 139 -9.41 6.04 -10.69
C ALA A 139 -9.37 5.24 -12.01
N PHE A 140 -8.17 4.93 -12.52
CA PHE A 140 -7.99 4.09 -13.71
C PHE A 140 -8.45 2.65 -13.46
N MET A 141 -8.04 2.05 -12.34
CA MET A 141 -8.31 0.64 -12.05
C MET A 141 -9.76 0.36 -11.69
N PHE A 142 -10.42 1.29 -10.99
CA PHE A 142 -11.72 1.05 -10.38
C PHE A 142 -12.83 1.99 -10.84
N GLY A 143 -12.52 3.00 -11.66
CA GLY A 143 -13.44 4.07 -12.04
C GLY A 143 -13.41 5.21 -11.02
N LYS A 144 -13.27 6.45 -11.50
CA LYS A 144 -13.19 7.66 -10.66
C LYS A 144 -14.39 7.78 -9.72
N GLU A 145 -15.59 7.48 -10.23
CA GLU A 145 -16.84 7.54 -9.49
C GLU A 145 -16.95 6.53 -8.35
N ASN A 146 -16.11 5.49 -8.35
CA ASN A 146 -16.10 4.48 -7.30
C ASN A 146 -15.15 4.83 -6.16
N ILE A 147 -14.23 5.79 -6.35
CA ILE A 147 -13.37 6.30 -5.28
C ILE A 147 -14.06 7.48 -4.61
N VAL A 148 -14.71 7.22 -3.48
CA VAL A 148 -15.65 8.18 -2.85
C VAL A 148 -15.01 9.03 -1.76
N ALA A 149 -13.87 8.59 -1.22
CA ALA A 149 -13.10 9.34 -0.24
C ALA A 149 -11.63 8.94 -0.33
N ALA A 150 -10.72 9.91 -0.18
CA ALA A 150 -9.29 9.67 -0.05
C ALA A 150 -8.66 10.69 0.89
N HIS A 151 -7.95 10.25 1.92
CA HIS A 151 -7.40 11.11 2.98
C HIS A 151 -5.93 10.74 3.22
N LEU A 152 -5.06 11.73 3.09
CA LEU A 152 -3.65 11.65 3.45
C LEU A 152 -3.50 11.93 4.94
N HIS A 153 -2.88 11.00 5.67
CA HIS A 153 -2.46 11.18 7.06
C HIS A 153 -0.95 11.39 7.12
N ARG A 154 -0.55 12.46 7.82
CA ARG A 154 0.85 12.88 8.08
C ARG A 154 1.11 13.11 9.56
N ASP A 155 0.10 12.89 10.39
CA ASP A 155 0.14 13.00 11.85
C ASP A 155 0.44 11.68 12.55
N GLU A 156 0.53 10.57 11.83
CA GLU A 156 1.02 9.30 12.36
C GLU A 156 2.49 9.09 11.98
N GLU A 157 3.07 7.96 12.40
CA GLU A 157 4.50 7.68 12.22
C GLU A 157 4.95 7.69 10.76
N THR A 158 4.16 7.13 9.84
CA THR A 158 4.51 7.09 8.41
C THR A 158 3.38 7.69 7.57
N PRO A 159 3.68 8.61 6.64
CA PRO A 159 2.67 9.13 5.72
C PRO A 159 1.96 8.03 4.93
N HIS A 160 0.63 8.05 4.92
CA HIS A 160 -0.18 7.05 4.22
C HIS A 160 -1.52 7.63 3.78
N ILE A 161 -2.15 7.01 2.77
CA ILE A 161 -3.47 7.43 2.29
C ILE A 161 -4.48 6.34 2.61
N HIS A 162 -5.58 6.75 3.24
CA HIS A 162 -6.80 5.97 3.31
C HIS A 162 -7.69 6.28 2.11
N ILE A 163 -7.94 5.29 1.26
CA ILE A 163 -8.77 5.40 0.07
C ILE A 163 -9.99 4.50 0.23
N THR A 164 -11.16 5.01 -0.12
CA THR A 164 -12.45 4.32 0.02
C THR A 164 -13.05 4.04 -1.33
N LEU A 165 -13.13 2.76 -1.67
CA LEU A 165 -13.67 2.25 -2.91
C LEU A 165 -15.05 1.65 -2.68
N VAL A 166 -16.08 2.11 -3.41
CA VAL A 166 -17.37 1.43 -3.48
C VAL A 166 -17.34 0.43 -4.65
N PRO A 167 -17.50 -0.88 -4.41
CA PRO A 167 -17.25 -1.90 -5.43
C PRO A 167 -18.42 -2.06 -6.42
N ILE A 168 -18.75 -1.00 -7.16
CA ILE A 168 -19.73 -1.03 -8.24
C ILE A 168 -19.06 -1.57 -9.51
N VAL A 169 -19.62 -2.65 -10.04
CA VAL A 169 -19.17 -3.27 -11.29
C VAL A 169 -20.31 -3.38 -12.29
N LYS A 170 -19.97 -3.32 -13.58
CA LYS A 170 -20.86 -3.60 -14.71
C LYS A 170 -20.46 -4.93 -15.35
N GLY A 171 -21.43 -5.66 -15.89
CA GLY A 171 -21.19 -6.91 -16.62
C GLY A 171 -21.59 -8.20 -15.90
N GLU A 172 -21.38 -9.30 -16.61
CA GLU A 172 -21.96 -10.61 -16.30
C GLU A 172 -21.57 -11.15 -14.91
N ARG A 173 -22.55 -11.77 -14.25
CA ARG A 173 -22.29 -12.48 -12.99
C ARG A 173 -21.49 -13.75 -13.23
N LYS A 174 -20.39 -13.94 -12.51
CA LYS A 174 -19.60 -15.20 -12.54
C LYS A 174 -20.42 -16.47 -12.31
N ARG A 175 -21.43 -16.40 -11.44
CA ARG A 175 -22.31 -17.54 -11.11
C ARG A 175 -23.21 -17.95 -12.28
N ARG A 176 -23.44 -17.06 -13.26
CA ARG A 176 -24.25 -17.34 -14.46
C ARG A 176 -23.71 -18.53 -15.24
N LYS A 177 -22.40 -18.62 -15.44
CA LYS A 177 -21.75 -19.75 -16.15
C LYS A 177 -22.00 -21.10 -15.47
N ARG A 178 -22.10 -21.12 -14.14
CA ARG A 178 -22.45 -22.34 -13.36
C ARG A 178 -23.96 -22.61 -13.36
N GLU A 179 -24.78 -21.57 -13.32
CA GLU A 179 -26.24 -21.67 -13.40
C GLU A 179 -26.72 -22.16 -14.77
N GLU A 180 -26.01 -21.81 -15.86
CA GLU A 180 -26.27 -22.30 -17.23
C GLU A 180 -26.07 -23.82 -17.37
N GLN A 181 -25.19 -24.42 -16.59
CA GLN A 181 -25.00 -25.88 -16.54
C GLN A 181 -26.11 -26.60 -15.76
N THR A 182 -26.96 -25.85 -15.04
CA THR A 182 -28.03 -26.42 -14.22
C THR A 182 -29.37 -26.33 -14.98
N LYS A 183 -30.11 -27.43 -15.13
CA LYS A 183 -31.40 -27.51 -15.87
C LYS A 183 -32.56 -26.66 -15.28
N LYS A 184 -32.30 -25.76 -14.33
CA LYS A 184 -33.36 -24.96 -13.68
C LYS A 184 -33.68 -23.70 -14.49
N ARG A 185 -34.96 -23.53 -14.81
CA ARG A 185 -35.54 -22.44 -15.61
C ARG A 185 -35.66 -21.13 -14.79
N TYR A 186 -34.56 -20.61 -14.27
CA TYR A 186 -34.58 -19.30 -13.61
C TYR A 186 -34.65 -18.18 -14.64
N ARG A 187 -35.42 -17.12 -14.34
CA ARG A 187 -35.46 -15.89 -15.15
C ARG A 187 -34.03 -15.33 -15.27
N LYS A 188 -33.48 -15.37 -16.50
CA LYS A 188 -32.14 -14.86 -16.80
C LYS A 188 -32.13 -13.34 -16.61
N LYS A 189 -31.11 -12.84 -15.92
CA LYS A 189 -30.95 -11.40 -15.64
C LYS A 189 -30.27 -10.71 -16.82
N PRO A 190 -30.50 -9.40 -17.02
CA PRO A 190 -29.79 -8.66 -18.04
C PRO A 190 -28.28 -8.75 -17.84
N THR A 191 -27.56 -8.80 -18.95
CA THR A 191 -26.13 -9.07 -19.03
C THR A 191 -25.27 -7.92 -18.47
N ASP A 192 -25.78 -6.70 -18.58
CA ASP A 192 -25.07 -5.45 -18.29
C ASP A 192 -25.71 -4.67 -17.12
N THR A 193 -26.21 -5.39 -16.11
CA THR A 193 -26.78 -4.70 -14.94
C THR A 193 -25.68 -4.25 -13.99
N VAL A 194 -25.76 -2.99 -13.55
CA VAL A 194 -24.90 -2.46 -12.48
C VAL A 194 -25.12 -3.24 -11.19
N ARG A 195 -24.03 -3.61 -10.50
CA ARG A 195 -24.09 -4.39 -9.27
C ARG A 195 -22.99 -4.02 -8.28
N LEU A 196 -23.32 -4.08 -6.99
CA LEU A 196 -22.37 -4.03 -5.90
C LEU A 196 -21.72 -5.41 -5.72
N CYS A 197 -20.42 -5.54 -5.97
CA CYS A 197 -19.72 -6.83 -5.88
C CYS A 197 -18.21 -6.70 -5.61
N ALA A 198 -17.84 -6.81 -4.34
CA ALA A 198 -16.43 -6.85 -3.94
C ALA A 198 -15.68 -8.08 -4.49
N ASP A 199 -16.33 -9.23 -4.64
CA ASP A 199 -15.68 -10.48 -5.10
C ASP A 199 -15.24 -10.44 -6.58
N ASP A 200 -15.80 -9.53 -7.36
CA ASP A 200 -15.35 -9.29 -8.72
C ASP A 200 -14.10 -8.43 -8.79
N ILE A 201 -13.87 -7.59 -7.78
CA ILE A 201 -12.69 -6.72 -7.65
C ILE A 201 -11.57 -7.46 -6.89
N MET A 202 -11.90 -8.17 -5.82
CA MET A 202 -10.95 -8.80 -4.90
C MET A 202 -10.75 -10.29 -5.19
N THR A 203 -10.62 -10.66 -6.47
CA THR A 203 -10.21 -12.03 -6.83
C THR A 203 -8.74 -12.23 -6.52
N ARG A 204 -8.32 -13.46 -6.22
CA ARG A 204 -6.89 -13.76 -5.98
C ARG A 204 -5.99 -13.27 -7.11
N LEU A 205 -6.38 -13.50 -8.36
CA LEU A 205 -5.64 -13.07 -9.53
C LEU A 205 -5.56 -11.54 -9.60
N LYS A 206 -6.68 -10.83 -9.42
CA LYS A 206 -6.71 -9.37 -9.46
C LYS A 206 -5.91 -8.74 -8.32
N LEU A 207 -6.00 -9.27 -7.10
CA LEU A 207 -5.21 -8.79 -5.97
C LEU A 207 -3.71 -8.94 -6.24
N LYS A 208 -3.27 -10.04 -6.88
CA LYS A 208 -1.88 -10.19 -7.33
C LYS A 208 -1.53 -9.12 -8.37
N THR A 209 -2.35 -8.99 -9.41
CA THR A 209 -2.14 -7.98 -10.46
C THR A 209 -2.05 -6.57 -9.88
N TYR A 210 -2.89 -6.21 -8.89
CA TYR A 210 -2.83 -4.89 -8.26
C TYR A 210 -1.51 -4.65 -7.55
N GLN A 211 -0.90 -5.66 -6.91
CA GLN A 211 0.44 -5.52 -6.32
C GLN A 211 1.49 -5.28 -7.41
N ASP A 212 1.41 -6.02 -8.52
CA ASP A 212 2.32 -5.90 -9.66
C ASP A 212 2.23 -4.51 -10.30
N THR A 213 1.03 -4.10 -10.71
CA THR A 213 0.80 -2.83 -11.42
C THR A 213 1.00 -1.62 -10.52
N TYR A 214 0.67 -1.73 -9.23
CA TYR A 214 0.91 -0.63 -8.28
C TYR A 214 2.41 -0.41 -8.04
N ALA A 215 3.20 -1.49 -7.96
CA ALA A 215 4.65 -1.37 -7.85
C ALA A 215 5.27 -0.64 -9.05
N ILE A 216 4.78 -0.91 -10.26
CA ILE A 216 5.23 -0.23 -11.49
C ILE A 216 4.88 1.26 -11.41
N ALA A 217 3.64 1.60 -11.05
CA ALA A 217 3.18 2.98 -10.93
C ALA A 217 4.02 3.78 -9.91
N MET A 218 4.46 3.13 -8.83
CA MET A 218 5.21 3.76 -7.75
C MET A 218 6.74 3.66 -7.92
N ALA A 219 7.24 2.99 -8.97
CA ALA A 219 8.66 2.75 -9.18
C ALA A 219 9.49 4.06 -9.24
N LYS A 220 8.92 5.12 -9.81
CA LYS A 220 9.56 6.45 -9.90
C LYS A 220 9.80 7.14 -8.55
N TYR A 221 9.22 6.63 -7.46
CA TYR A 221 9.45 7.09 -6.09
C TYR A 221 10.52 6.28 -5.35
N GLY A 222 11.17 5.33 -6.04
CA GLY A 222 12.14 4.43 -5.42
C GLY A 222 11.49 3.28 -4.65
N LEU A 223 10.18 3.04 -4.85
CA LEU A 223 9.44 1.95 -4.20
C LEU A 223 9.38 0.72 -5.11
N GLN A 224 9.55 -0.47 -4.54
CA GLN A 224 9.53 -1.73 -5.29
C GLN A 224 8.41 -2.67 -4.84
N ARG A 225 8.12 -3.66 -5.68
CA ARG A 225 7.13 -4.72 -5.44
C ARG A 225 7.47 -5.52 -4.18
N GLY A 226 6.50 -5.73 -3.30
CA GLY A 226 6.64 -6.67 -2.17
C GLY A 226 6.94 -8.10 -2.64
N ILE A 227 7.41 -8.98 -1.75
CA ILE A 227 7.81 -10.35 -2.12
C ILE A 227 6.61 -11.12 -2.72
N ASP A 228 6.74 -11.60 -3.96
CA ASP A 228 5.71 -12.45 -4.57
C ASP A 228 5.66 -13.82 -3.86
N GLY A 229 4.45 -14.30 -3.59
CA GLY A 229 4.26 -15.52 -2.80
C GLY A 229 4.65 -15.40 -1.32
N SER A 230 4.76 -14.17 -0.79
CA SER A 230 5.02 -13.95 0.64
C SER A 230 4.08 -14.76 1.54
N THR A 231 4.66 -15.43 2.54
CA THR A 231 3.94 -16.20 3.56
C THR A 231 3.51 -15.33 4.76
N ALA A 232 3.84 -14.04 4.72
CA ALA A 232 3.48 -13.10 5.77
C ALA A 232 1.95 -12.99 5.90
N ARG A 233 1.47 -12.99 7.14
CA ARG A 233 0.06 -12.74 7.46
C ARG A 233 -0.11 -11.30 7.91
N HIS A 234 -1.15 -10.65 7.42
CA HIS A 234 -1.54 -9.33 7.91
C HIS A 234 -1.76 -9.39 9.43
N LYS A 235 -1.19 -8.42 10.13
CA LYS A 235 -1.41 -8.18 11.55
C LYS A 235 -2.11 -6.85 11.68
N SER A 236 -3.14 -6.78 12.52
CA SER A 236 -3.75 -5.50 12.86
C SER A 236 -2.73 -4.59 13.56
N THR A 237 -2.93 -3.28 13.48
CA THR A 237 -2.04 -2.30 14.12
C THR A 237 -1.87 -2.57 15.62
N GLN A 238 -2.95 -2.90 16.33
CA GLN A 238 -2.89 -3.26 17.75
C GLN A 238 -2.07 -4.53 17.99
N GLN A 239 -2.22 -5.56 17.14
CA GLN A 239 -1.44 -6.79 17.26
C GLN A 239 0.05 -6.53 16.96
N TYR A 240 0.35 -5.69 15.97
CA TYR A 240 1.71 -5.29 15.64
C TYR A 240 2.41 -4.62 16.83
N TYR A 241 1.77 -3.61 17.45
CA TYR A 241 2.34 -2.96 18.64
C TYR A 241 2.51 -3.92 19.81
N ARG A 242 1.54 -4.81 20.06
CA ARG A 242 1.63 -5.82 21.12
C ARG A 242 2.78 -6.79 20.90
N ASP A 243 2.93 -7.30 19.67
CA ASP A 243 3.99 -8.25 19.32
C ASP A 243 5.37 -7.56 19.37
N THR A 244 5.46 -6.31 18.94
CA THR A 244 6.68 -5.48 19.01
C THR A 244 7.07 -5.23 20.45
N GLN A 245 6.12 -4.87 21.32
CA GLN A 245 6.39 -4.68 22.75
C GLN A 245 6.92 -5.96 23.40
N LYS A 246 6.31 -7.12 23.12
CA LYS A 246 6.79 -8.41 23.60
C LYS A 246 8.20 -8.73 23.13
N LEU A 247 8.52 -8.43 21.88
CA LEU A 247 9.86 -8.63 21.32
C LEU A 247 10.88 -7.72 22.01
N VAL A 248 10.54 -6.45 22.23
CA VAL A 248 11.38 -5.48 22.96
C VAL A 248 11.63 -5.97 24.39
N ASP A 249 10.60 -6.44 25.09
CA ASP A 249 10.74 -6.95 26.45
C ASP A 249 11.61 -8.22 26.51
N SER A 250 11.44 -9.13 25.55
CA SER A 250 12.27 -10.33 25.40
C SER A 250 13.74 -9.99 25.11
N LEU A 251 13.99 -9.08 24.17
CA LEU A 251 15.34 -8.64 23.82
C LEU A 251 16.02 -7.94 25.00
N LYS A 252 15.29 -7.12 25.75
CA LYS A 252 15.81 -6.51 26.98
C LYS A 252 16.25 -7.57 27.99
N ALA A 253 15.44 -8.61 28.20
CA ALA A 253 15.79 -9.71 29.09
C ALA A 253 17.04 -10.48 28.60
N GLU A 254 17.13 -10.78 27.31
CA GLU A 254 18.30 -11.45 26.71
C GLU A 254 19.57 -10.61 26.82
N VAL A 255 19.48 -9.29 26.62
CA VAL A 255 20.62 -8.37 26.79
C VAL A 255 21.13 -8.38 28.23
N VAL A 256 20.24 -8.45 29.23
CA VAL A 256 20.62 -8.54 30.64
C VAL A 256 21.34 -9.86 30.92
N ASP A 257 20.77 -11.01 30.51
CA ASP A 257 21.42 -12.32 30.69
C ASP A 257 22.78 -12.40 29.98
N LEU A 258 22.90 -11.86 28.76
CA LEU A 258 24.17 -11.79 28.04
C LEU A 258 25.21 -10.91 28.75
N GLN A 259 24.79 -9.83 29.40
CA GLN A 259 25.68 -9.00 30.21
C GLN A 259 26.19 -9.77 31.43
N GLU A 260 25.30 -10.46 32.15
CA GLU A 260 25.66 -11.30 33.31
C GLU A 260 26.63 -12.41 32.91
N ARG A 261 26.35 -13.15 31.83
CA ARG A 261 27.24 -14.20 31.31
C ARG A 261 28.60 -13.66 30.88
N LYS A 262 28.64 -12.48 30.26
CA LYS A 262 29.89 -11.82 29.86
C LYS A 262 30.72 -11.43 31.09
N GLU A 263 30.09 -10.99 32.16
CA GLU A 263 30.77 -10.69 33.42
C GLU A 263 31.30 -11.96 34.09
N ALA A 264 30.49 -13.01 34.18
CA ALA A 264 30.90 -14.31 34.69
C ALA A 264 32.10 -14.88 33.91
N ALA A 265 32.02 -14.93 32.57
CA ALA A 265 33.10 -15.39 31.72
C ALA A 265 34.38 -14.53 31.85
N ARG A 266 34.26 -13.23 32.10
CA ARG A 266 35.42 -12.36 32.40
C ARG A 266 36.06 -12.70 33.75
N GLN A 267 35.25 -13.03 34.75
CA GLN A 267 35.75 -13.45 36.06
C GLN A 267 36.44 -14.81 35.97
N GLU A 268 35.84 -15.79 35.29
CA GLU A 268 36.44 -17.09 35.00
C GLU A 268 37.73 -16.95 34.20
N LEU A 269 37.76 -16.14 33.14
CA LEU A 269 38.98 -15.87 32.38
C LEU A 269 40.07 -15.27 33.28
N ARG A 270 39.71 -14.41 34.23
CA ARG A 270 40.65 -13.83 35.19
C ARG A 270 41.17 -14.89 36.16
N GLN A 271 40.34 -15.83 36.60
CA GLN A 271 40.75 -16.97 37.43
C GLN A 271 41.63 -17.94 36.63
N ALA A 272 41.19 -18.39 35.46
CA ALA A 272 41.94 -19.25 34.56
C ALA A 272 43.28 -18.64 34.14
N LYS A 273 43.38 -17.31 33.92
CA LYS A 273 44.67 -16.65 33.67
C LYS A 273 45.61 -16.74 34.87
N LYS A 274 45.10 -16.63 36.10
CA LYS A 274 45.90 -16.85 37.31
C LYS A 274 46.33 -18.32 37.41
N GLU A 275 45.40 -19.24 37.17
CA GLU A 275 45.66 -20.68 37.22
C GLU A 275 46.64 -21.13 36.15
N VAL A 276 46.54 -20.66 34.90
CA VAL A 276 47.49 -20.93 33.81
C VAL A 276 48.85 -20.31 34.10
N GLN A 277 48.93 -19.18 34.82
CA GLN A 277 50.20 -18.64 35.26
C GLN A 277 50.84 -19.54 36.34
N THR A 278 50.02 -20.14 37.22
CA THR A 278 50.49 -21.13 38.21
C THR A 278 50.73 -22.54 37.64
N GLU A 279 50.02 -22.91 36.58
CA GLU A 279 50.14 -24.20 35.89
C GLU A 279 51.23 -24.13 34.81
N LYS A 280 51.56 -22.99 34.18
CA LYS A 280 52.80 -22.88 33.39
C LYS A 280 54.05 -23.05 34.25
N LEU A 281 53.97 -22.72 35.53
CA LEU A 281 55.00 -23.02 36.53
C LEU A 281 55.03 -24.52 36.90
N LYS A 282 53.98 -25.31 36.61
CA LYS A 282 53.89 -26.76 36.91
C LYS A 282 53.97 -27.67 35.67
N GLY A 283 53.40 -27.28 34.55
CA GLY A 283 53.27 -27.99 33.26
C GLY A 283 54.44 -27.79 32.31
N ALA A 284 55.47 -27.02 32.68
CA ALA A 284 56.81 -27.27 32.14
C ALA A 284 57.35 -28.64 32.58
N ALA A 285 56.74 -29.29 33.59
CA ALA A 285 57.24 -30.55 34.12
C ALA A 285 56.58 -31.80 33.54
N THR A 286 55.33 -31.81 33.06
CA THR A 286 54.65 -33.11 32.87
C THR A 286 53.50 -33.13 31.87
N THR A 287 53.70 -33.82 30.75
CA THR A 287 52.85 -35.00 30.42
C THR A 287 51.40 -34.75 29.96
N ALA A 288 51.16 -34.00 28.89
CA ALA A 288 49.81 -33.96 28.29
C ALA A 288 49.79 -33.77 26.76
N ALA A 289 50.80 -34.24 26.03
CA ALA A 289 50.80 -34.23 24.55
C ALA A 289 50.31 -35.54 23.92
N THR A 290 50.07 -36.62 24.68
CA THR A 290 49.89 -37.95 24.10
C THR A 290 48.45 -38.49 24.00
N ASN A 291 47.45 -37.94 24.70
CA ASN A 291 46.16 -38.66 24.84
C ASN A 291 44.91 -37.98 24.21
N ILE A 292 45.03 -36.85 23.50
CA ILE A 292 43.85 -36.17 22.90
C ILE A 292 43.55 -36.67 21.47
N ALA A 293 44.48 -37.37 20.82
CA ALA A 293 44.34 -37.76 19.41
C ALA A 293 43.44 -38.99 19.15
N GLU A 294 43.17 -39.84 20.14
CA GLU A 294 42.45 -41.11 19.91
C GLU A 294 40.93 -41.05 20.09
N SER A 295 40.37 -40.00 20.71
CA SER A 295 38.96 -39.97 21.14
C SER A 295 37.95 -39.51 20.06
N VAL A 296 38.38 -38.89 18.96
CA VAL A 296 37.45 -38.23 18.01
C VAL A 296 37.04 -39.14 16.83
N GLY A 297 37.69 -40.28 16.64
CA GLY A 297 37.51 -41.13 15.46
C GLY A 297 36.29 -42.07 15.45
N SER A 298 35.63 -42.34 16.58
CA SER A 298 34.64 -43.43 16.68
C SER A 298 33.16 -43.00 16.80
N PHE A 299 32.83 -41.70 16.79
CA PHE A 299 31.51 -41.23 17.23
C PHE A 299 30.45 -40.99 16.12
N PHE A 300 30.80 -41.04 14.83
CA PHE A 300 29.82 -40.84 13.74
C PHE A 300 29.68 -42.09 12.85
N GLY A 301 28.67 -42.90 13.14
CA GLY A 301 28.32 -44.11 12.40
C GLY A 301 27.92 -43.85 10.94
N SER A 302 28.60 -44.53 10.01
CA SER A 302 28.53 -44.38 8.55
C SER A 302 27.14 -44.53 7.91
N ASN A 303 26.20 -45.23 8.55
CA ASN A 303 24.86 -45.47 7.98
C ASN A 303 23.94 -44.24 8.05
N LYS A 304 24.08 -43.38 9.07
CA LYS A 304 23.24 -42.17 9.21
C LYS A 304 23.65 -41.08 8.23
N VAL A 305 24.95 -41.00 7.92
CA VAL A 305 25.52 -40.11 6.90
C VAL A 305 24.96 -40.44 5.52
N LYS A 306 24.91 -41.73 5.14
CA LYS A 306 24.38 -42.18 3.84
C LYS A 306 22.89 -41.88 3.65
N THR A 307 22.09 -41.94 4.69
CA THR A 307 20.65 -41.58 4.62
C THR A 307 20.49 -40.07 4.40
N LEU A 308 21.25 -39.26 5.13
CA LEU A 308 21.23 -37.79 4.99
C LEU A 308 21.73 -37.33 3.62
N GLU A 309 22.69 -38.03 3.02
CA GLU A 309 23.16 -37.74 1.65
C GLU A 309 22.07 -37.97 0.60
N ARG A 310 21.28 -39.06 0.73
CA ARG A 310 20.17 -39.35 -0.18
C ARG A 310 19.04 -38.34 -0.08
N GLU A 311 18.67 -37.96 1.15
CA GLU A 311 17.66 -36.92 1.38
C GLU A 311 18.12 -35.56 0.87
N ASN A 312 19.39 -35.20 1.06
CA ASN A 312 19.96 -33.98 0.47
C ASN A 312 19.82 -33.98 -1.04
N LYS A 313 20.15 -35.10 -1.72
CA LYS A 313 20.06 -35.18 -3.18
C LYS A 313 18.62 -34.98 -3.68
N ASN A 314 17.64 -35.64 -3.06
CA ASN A 314 16.22 -35.49 -3.43
C ASN A 314 15.71 -34.06 -3.20
N LEU A 315 16.14 -33.41 -2.11
CA LEU A 315 15.79 -32.02 -1.84
C LEU A 315 16.39 -31.07 -2.88
N HIS A 316 17.63 -31.31 -3.32
CA HIS A 316 18.26 -30.49 -4.36
C HIS A 316 17.54 -30.60 -5.70
N GLU A 317 17.12 -31.81 -6.12
CA GLU A 317 16.34 -32.01 -7.35
C GLU A 317 14.99 -31.28 -7.28
N ARG A 318 14.29 -31.36 -6.14
CA ARG A 318 13.00 -30.68 -5.95
C ARG A 318 13.11 -29.16 -5.94
N VAL A 319 14.18 -28.62 -5.36
CA VAL A 319 14.47 -27.18 -5.40
C VAL A 319 14.73 -26.71 -6.82
N SER A 320 15.44 -27.51 -7.62
CA SER A 320 15.71 -27.19 -9.03
C SER A 320 14.44 -27.16 -9.88
N GLU A 321 13.52 -28.12 -9.74
CA GLU A 321 12.25 -28.15 -10.46
C GLU A 321 11.38 -26.92 -10.14
N LEU A 322 11.27 -26.59 -8.85
CA LEU A 322 10.49 -25.43 -8.39
C LEU A 322 11.08 -24.10 -8.86
N GLN A 323 12.42 -24.00 -8.96
CA GLN A 323 13.09 -22.81 -9.50
C GLN A 323 12.76 -22.61 -10.99
N GLU A 324 12.71 -23.68 -11.77
CA GLU A 324 12.43 -23.57 -13.21
C GLU A 324 10.96 -23.21 -13.47
N GLU A 325 10.01 -23.78 -12.71
CA GLU A 325 8.60 -23.35 -12.77
C GLU A 325 8.40 -21.88 -12.37
N ALA A 326 9.11 -21.42 -11.33
CA ALA A 326 9.05 -20.02 -10.90
C ALA A 326 9.57 -19.09 -12.02
N ARG A 327 10.69 -19.44 -12.63
CA ARG A 327 11.30 -18.70 -13.75
C ARG A 327 10.37 -18.61 -14.96
N GLN A 328 9.69 -19.69 -15.34
CA GLN A 328 8.73 -19.67 -16.44
C GLN A 328 7.52 -18.78 -16.15
N ARG A 329 6.99 -18.82 -14.91
CA ARG A 329 5.87 -17.95 -14.50
C ARG A 329 6.28 -16.48 -14.45
N GLU A 330 7.50 -16.16 -14.03
CA GLU A 330 8.05 -14.80 -14.05
C GLU A 330 8.15 -14.28 -15.49
N GLN A 331 8.65 -15.08 -16.43
CA GLN A 331 8.74 -14.69 -17.84
C GLN A 331 7.36 -14.43 -18.46
N GLN A 332 6.35 -15.24 -18.15
CA GLN A 332 4.98 -15.01 -18.63
C GLN A 332 4.36 -13.74 -18.02
N GLN A 333 4.60 -13.48 -16.73
CA GLN A 333 4.13 -12.26 -16.07
C GLN A 333 4.83 -11.01 -16.62
N ALA A 334 6.14 -11.07 -16.84
CA ALA A 334 6.90 -9.97 -17.43
C ALA A 334 6.37 -9.58 -18.81
N LYS A 335 6.05 -10.57 -19.66
CA LYS A 335 5.42 -10.31 -20.97
C LYS A 335 4.08 -9.58 -20.83
N HIS A 336 3.22 -10.05 -19.92
CA HIS A 336 1.91 -9.42 -19.73
C HIS A 336 2.00 -8.01 -19.13
N ILE A 337 2.95 -7.79 -18.23
CA ILE A 337 3.26 -6.46 -17.69
C ILE A 337 3.72 -5.51 -18.79
N GLN A 338 4.59 -5.99 -19.70
CA GLN A 338 5.06 -5.19 -20.82
C GLN A 338 3.88 -4.78 -21.72
N GLU A 339 2.99 -5.72 -22.06
CA GLU A 339 1.80 -5.44 -22.86
C GLU A 339 0.90 -4.36 -22.22
N ILE A 340 0.68 -4.41 -20.91
CA ILE A 340 -0.13 -3.43 -20.19
C ILE A 340 0.58 -2.06 -20.16
N THR A 341 1.89 -2.06 -19.92
CA THR A 341 2.72 -0.83 -19.85
C THR A 341 2.72 -0.14 -21.21
N ASP A 342 3.00 -0.87 -22.29
CA ASP A 342 3.00 -0.36 -23.66
C ASP A 342 1.61 0.18 -24.03
N ALA A 343 0.53 -0.52 -23.64
CA ALA A 343 -0.83 -0.07 -23.88
C ALA A 343 -1.17 1.22 -23.12
N TYR A 344 -0.67 1.37 -21.89
CA TYR A 344 -0.83 2.57 -21.08
C TYR A 344 -0.06 3.75 -21.68
N GLU A 345 1.23 3.55 -21.97
CA GLU A 345 2.10 4.58 -22.56
C GLU A 345 1.58 5.06 -23.92
N LEU A 346 1.14 4.14 -24.78
CA LEU A 346 0.57 4.49 -26.09
C LEU A 346 -0.67 5.36 -25.95
N ARG A 347 -1.54 5.07 -24.98
CA ARG A 347 -2.74 5.90 -24.73
C ARG A 347 -2.39 7.25 -24.14
N HIS A 348 -1.45 7.29 -23.20
CA HIS A 348 -1.01 8.54 -22.59
C HIS A 348 -0.34 9.44 -23.62
N ARG A 349 0.50 8.87 -24.49
CA ARG A 349 1.11 9.57 -25.62
C ARG A 349 0.05 10.16 -26.55
N LYS A 350 -0.96 9.39 -26.96
CA LYS A 350 -2.06 9.89 -27.80
C LYS A 350 -2.83 11.03 -27.14
N LEU A 351 -3.06 10.95 -25.82
CA LEU A 351 -3.74 12.01 -25.08
C LEU A 351 -2.87 13.26 -24.98
N SER A 352 -1.57 13.11 -24.75
CA SER A 352 -0.61 14.23 -24.73
C SER A 352 -0.54 14.90 -26.09
N GLU A 353 -0.37 14.13 -27.17
CA GLU A 353 -0.34 14.63 -28.55
C GLU A 353 -1.65 15.36 -28.92
N PHE A 354 -2.81 14.83 -28.50
CA PHE A 354 -4.09 15.52 -28.68
C PHE A 354 -4.16 16.82 -27.88
N THR A 355 -3.70 16.81 -26.63
CA THR A 355 -3.68 18.00 -25.77
C THR A 355 -2.78 19.09 -26.36
N ASP A 356 -1.60 18.72 -26.85
CA ASP A 356 -0.66 19.62 -27.51
C ASP A 356 -1.22 20.15 -28.82
N PHE A 357 -1.91 19.30 -29.60
CA PHE A 357 -2.62 19.71 -30.80
C PHE A 357 -3.71 20.75 -30.49
N VAL A 358 -4.54 20.51 -29.47
CA VAL A 358 -5.59 21.45 -29.04
C VAL A 358 -4.96 22.76 -28.57
N LYS A 359 -3.88 22.72 -27.78
CA LYS A 359 -3.17 23.94 -27.34
C LYS A 359 -2.59 24.72 -28.52
N ARG A 360 -2.05 24.04 -29.52
CA ARG A 360 -1.41 24.69 -30.69
C ARG A 360 -2.42 25.34 -31.64
N TYR A 361 -3.50 24.63 -31.98
CA TYR A 361 -4.45 25.08 -33.00
C TYR A 361 -5.68 25.78 -32.42
N PHE A 362 -6.01 25.51 -31.16
CA PHE A 362 -7.17 26.08 -30.47
C PHE A 362 -6.77 26.63 -29.08
N PRO A 363 -5.80 27.56 -28.99
CA PRO A 363 -5.29 28.08 -27.71
C PRO A 363 -6.37 28.76 -26.85
N TYR A 364 -7.46 29.23 -27.47
CA TYR A 364 -8.60 29.81 -26.76
C TYR A 364 -9.41 28.76 -25.98
N VAL A 365 -9.33 27.47 -26.32
CA VAL A 365 -10.04 26.40 -25.60
C VAL A 365 -9.54 26.31 -24.16
N GLU A 366 -8.24 26.47 -23.92
CA GLU A 366 -7.67 26.51 -22.56
C GLU A 366 -8.27 27.65 -21.73
N LYS A 367 -8.53 28.81 -22.36
CA LYS A 367 -9.20 29.95 -21.73
C LYS A 367 -10.71 29.74 -21.50
N LEU A 368 -11.34 28.85 -22.28
CA LEU A 368 -12.75 28.49 -22.11
C LEU A 368 -12.97 27.46 -21.00
N ILE A 369 -11.95 26.67 -20.62
CA ILE A 369 -12.09 25.63 -19.57
C ILE A 369 -12.60 26.21 -18.24
N PRO A 370 -12.04 27.31 -17.69
CA PRO A 370 -12.56 27.92 -16.47
C PRO A 370 -14.02 28.34 -16.60
N THR A 371 -14.41 28.90 -17.74
CA THR A 371 -15.79 29.30 -18.03
C THR A 371 -16.71 28.08 -18.14
N ILE A 372 -16.30 27.03 -18.83
CA ILE A 372 -17.05 25.77 -18.96
C ILE A 372 -17.26 25.14 -17.57
N ASN A 373 -16.22 25.10 -16.73
CA ASN A 373 -16.31 24.60 -15.37
C ASN A 373 -17.24 25.46 -14.52
N PHE A 374 -17.16 26.80 -14.64
CA PHE A 374 -18.09 27.70 -13.96
C PHE A 374 -19.55 27.45 -14.38
N LEU A 375 -19.84 27.36 -15.68
CA LEU A 375 -21.19 27.10 -16.18
C LEU A 375 -21.72 25.73 -15.71
N ARG A 376 -20.85 24.71 -15.68
CA ARG A 376 -21.22 23.35 -15.25
C ARG A 376 -21.38 23.23 -13.74
N GLU A 377 -20.40 23.69 -12.99
CA GLU A 377 -20.28 23.43 -11.55
C GLU A 377 -20.98 24.49 -10.70
N ARG A 378 -21.04 25.75 -11.16
CA ARG A 378 -21.67 26.86 -10.41
C ARG A 378 -23.09 27.15 -10.88
N LEU A 379 -23.34 27.14 -12.19
CA LEU A 379 -24.67 27.41 -12.75
C LEU A 379 -25.48 26.14 -13.06
N GLY A 380 -24.87 24.94 -12.96
CA GLY A 380 -25.54 23.66 -13.19
C GLY A 380 -26.01 23.45 -14.63
N PHE A 381 -25.41 24.13 -15.61
CA PHE A 381 -25.79 23.97 -17.01
C PHE A 381 -25.42 22.57 -17.51
N ASN A 382 -26.32 21.97 -18.28
CA ASN A 382 -26.05 20.71 -18.93
C ASN A 382 -25.12 20.89 -20.15
N ASP A 383 -24.55 19.80 -20.61
CA ASP A 383 -23.55 19.82 -21.69
C ASP A 383 -24.10 20.33 -23.04
N ASP A 384 -25.41 20.24 -23.30
CA ASP A 384 -26.00 20.78 -24.53
C ASP A 384 -26.05 22.31 -24.51
N ILE A 385 -26.44 22.89 -23.37
CA ILE A 385 -26.45 24.34 -23.15
C ILE A 385 -25.03 24.90 -23.23
N ILE A 386 -24.08 24.30 -22.50
CA ILE A 386 -22.68 24.73 -22.50
C ILE A 386 -22.09 24.68 -23.91
N ARG A 387 -22.38 23.61 -24.67
CA ARG A 387 -21.91 23.49 -26.05
C ARG A 387 -22.44 24.60 -26.95
N ARG A 388 -23.73 24.95 -26.84
CA ARG A 388 -24.34 26.03 -27.62
C ARG A 388 -23.71 27.39 -27.27
N LEU A 389 -23.50 27.66 -25.99
CA LEU A 389 -22.82 28.88 -25.51
C LEU A 389 -21.36 28.95 -25.99
N CYS A 390 -20.63 27.82 -25.98
CA CYS A 390 -19.27 27.76 -26.53
C CYS A 390 -19.22 27.94 -28.06
N THR A 391 -20.35 27.76 -28.75
CA THR A 391 -20.50 28.08 -30.18
C THR A 391 -21.09 29.47 -30.42
N PHE A 392 -21.16 30.32 -29.39
CA PHE A 392 -21.74 31.68 -29.43
C PHE A 392 -23.17 31.71 -29.97
N LYS A 393 -23.97 30.70 -29.60
CA LYS A 393 -25.40 30.65 -29.92
C LYS A 393 -26.20 30.96 -28.67
N ASP A 394 -27.11 31.91 -28.82
CA ASP A 394 -28.09 32.29 -27.81
C ASP A 394 -28.86 31.08 -27.30
N VAL A 395 -28.87 30.88 -25.97
CA VAL A 395 -29.64 29.81 -25.34
C VAL A 395 -30.75 30.41 -24.47
N PRO A 396 -32.03 30.20 -24.83
CA PRO A 396 -33.13 30.60 -23.97
C PRO A 396 -33.22 29.68 -22.76
N ILE A 397 -33.05 30.25 -21.56
CA ILE A 397 -33.09 29.50 -20.31
C ILE A 397 -34.49 29.62 -19.71
N LYS A 398 -35.15 28.48 -19.46
CA LYS A 398 -36.47 28.43 -18.82
C LYS A 398 -36.35 27.76 -17.45
N GLY A 399 -36.86 28.42 -16.40
CA GLY A 399 -36.92 27.86 -15.05
C GLY A 399 -36.43 28.84 -13.98
N LYS A 400 -35.87 28.29 -12.90
CA LYS A 400 -35.20 29.04 -11.82
C LYS A 400 -33.71 28.72 -11.85
N LEU A 401 -32.88 29.74 -11.95
CA LEU A 401 -31.42 29.62 -11.83
C LEU A 401 -31.01 29.96 -10.41
N HIS A 402 -30.23 29.10 -9.77
CA HIS A 402 -29.73 29.38 -8.43
C HIS A 402 -28.27 29.86 -8.52
N SER A 403 -27.98 31.06 -8.02
CA SER A 403 -26.59 31.52 -7.88
C SER A 403 -26.06 31.12 -6.50
N SER A 404 -25.00 30.32 -6.47
CA SER A 404 -24.28 30.03 -5.22
C SER A 404 -23.51 31.23 -4.69
N GLU A 405 -23.15 32.21 -5.54
CA GLU A 405 -22.38 33.40 -5.16
C GLU A 405 -23.26 34.42 -4.41
N PHE A 406 -24.50 34.58 -4.85
CA PHE A 406 -25.47 35.49 -4.21
C PHE A 406 -26.47 34.76 -3.29
N ASN A 407 -26.36 33.43 -3.18
CA ASN A 407 -27.24 32.54 -2.43
C ASN A 407 -28.74 32.81 -2.69
N GLN A 408 -29.09 33.06 -3.96
CA GLN A 408 -30.43 33.48 -4.38
C GLN A 408 -30.84 32.81 -5.69
N GLY A 409 -32.14 32.50 -5.81
CA GLY A 409 -32.77 32.01 -7.02
C GLY A 409 -33.28 33.15 -7.91
N PHE A 410 -32.98 33.08 -9.20
CA PHE A 410 -33.41 33.99 -10.26
C PHE A 410 -34.47 33.30 -11.12
N GLU A 411 -35.62 33.92 -11.33
CA GLU A 411 -36.60 33.45 -12.30
C GLU A 411 -36.16 33.83 -13.70
N THR A 412 -35.98 32.83 -14.57
CA THR A 412 -35.39 33.05 -15.90
C THR A 412 -36.47 33.26 -16.98
N GLN A 413 -37.67 33.73 -16.60
CA GLN A 413 -38.74 33.92 -17.57
C GLN A 413 -38.31 34.92 -18.65
N ARG A 414 -37.93 34.39 -19.83
CA ARG A 414 -37.37 35.10 -21.01
C ARG A 414 -35.89 35.49 -20.94
N ALA A 415 -35.09 34.86 -20.07
CA ALA A 415 -33.64 35.08 -20.07
C ALA A 415 -32.97 34.34 -21.25
N VAL A 416 -32.04 35.02 -21.92
CA VAL A 416 -31.18 34.47 -22.98
C VAL A 416 -29.74 34.65 -22.53
N CYS A 417 -28.97 33.56 -22.54
CA CYS A 417 -27.53 33.57 -22.28
C CYS A 417 -26.72 33.48 -23.55
#